data_AF-B9THX3-F1
#
_entry.id   AF-B9THX3-F1
#
_cell.length_a   1.000
_cell.length_b   1.000
_cell.length_c   1.000
_cell.angle_alpha   90.00
_cell.angle_beta   90.00
_cell.angle_gamma   90.00
#
_symmetry.space_group_name_H-M   'P 1'
#
loop_
_entity.id
_entity.type
_entity.pdbx_description
1 polymer ?
#
loop_
_entity_poly.entity_id
_entity_poly.type
_entity_poly.pdbx_seq_one_letter_code
_entity_poly.pdbx_strand_id
1 'polypeptide(L)'
;MIYIADPNPWLALYAQPLQARTSPPTADLQDFLSDYARSQDLANPVTIDTHAEWQAMLAQALASLPDSLLNILSKSVLGIFFARGIGASGLTDMVALGDGSTNIGFVVVIDSDAFQHASANHWASWKEQSAFAAHPGVQIDVKIADPANDQRLQALRFLLLHEFGHVLATMTDICPKEWTFPLPKLAGHFSKLSWKTTGDKLIRPEQNFPHREKISFYRQPAIHASQAIDIYRDLTRTAFPTLYASMDVQEDFAECFATY
;
A
#
# COMPACT_ATOMS: atom_id res chain seq x y z
N MET A 1 9.28 1.91 10.56
CA MET A 1 9.20 3.19 11.28
C MET A 1 10.43 4.01 10.96
N ILE A 2 10.22 5.29 10.68
CA ILE A 2 11.25 6.26 10.35
C ILE A 2 11.55 7.09 11.60
N TYR A 3 12.81 7.16 11.98
CA TYR A 3 13.24 7.94 13.14
C TYR A 3 13.88 9.25 12.67
N ILE A 4 13.41 10.36 13.22
CA ILE A 4 13.90 11.70 12.86
C ILE A 4 14.50 12.39 14.09
N ALA A 5 15.58 13.14 13.89
CA ALA A 5 16.24 13.87 14.96
C ALA A 5 15.54 15.21 15.30
N ASP A 6 15.08 15.93 14.27
CA ASP A 6 14.40 17.23 14.40
C ASP A 6 13.03 17.17 13.72
N PRO A 7 11.91 17.37 14.46
CA PRO A 7 10.58 17.41 13.87
C PRO A 7 10.29 18.70 13.08
N ASN A 8 11.03 19.79 13.29
CA ASN A 8 10.66 21.09 12.74
C ASN A 8 10.58 21.12 11.20
N PRO A 9 11.52 20.54 10.44
CA PRO A 9 11.42 20.48 8.98
C PRO A 9 10.19 19.70 8.50
N TRP A 10 9.84 18.62 9.20
CA TRP A 10 8.66 17.81 8.92
C TRP A 10 7.35 18.54 9.25
N LEU A 11 7.32 19.28 10.36
CA LEU A 11 6.17 20.11 10.72
C LEU A 11 5.99 21.29 9.77
N ALA A 12 7.08 21.86 9.25
CA ALA A 12 7.03 22.90 8.22
C ALA A 12 6.47 22.36 6.89
N LEU A 13 6.83 21.13 6.50
CA LEU A 13 6.23 20.46 5.35
C LEU A 13 4.73 20.18 5.59
N TYR A 14 4.39 19.66 6.76
CA TYR A 14 3.02 19.36 7.17
C TYR A 14 2.09 20.59 7.16
N ALA A 15 2.62 21.80 7.38
CA ALA A 15 1.84 23.03 7.30
C ALA A 15 1.34 23.35 5.88
N GLN A 16 1.91 22.72 4.84
CA GLN A 16 1.46 22.89 3.45
C GLN A 16 0.22 22.03 3.15
N PRO A 17 -0.55 22.33 2.09
CA PRO A 17 -1.60 21.45 1.60
C PRO A 17 -1.05 20.06 1.23
N LEU A 18 -1.79 18.98 1.48
CA LEU A 18 -1.33 17.59 1.30
C LEU A 18 -0.71 17.34 -0.09
N GLN A 19 -1.34 17.86 -1.14
CA GLN A 19 -0.86 17.73 -2.53
C GLN A 19 0.48 18.44 -2.82
N ALA A 20 0.95 19.30 -1.92
CA ALA A 20 2.24 19.99 -2.02
C ALA A 20 3.34 19.32 -1.17
N ARG A 21 3.01 18.30 -0.36
CA ARG A 21 3.95 17.62 0.55
C ARG A 21 4.75 16.52 -0.16
N THR A 22 5.42 16.87 -1.26
CA THR A 22 6.01 15.89 -2.20
C THR A 22 7.54 15.83 -2.18
N SER A 23 8.19 16.67 -1.38
CA SER A 23 9.66 16.67 -1.24
C SER A 23 10.03 16.41 0.22
N PRO A 24 10.76 15.34 0.53
CA PRO A 24 11.20 15.06 1.90
C PRO A 24 12.04 16.22 2.42
N PRO A 25 11.84 16.68 3.67
CA PRO A 25 12.51 17.87 4.17
C PRO A 25 13.93 17.56 4.68
N THR A 26 14.26 16.29 4.88
CA THR A 26 15.54 15.79 5.39
C THR A 26 15.93 14.48 4.69
N ALA A 27 17.17 14.03 4.91
CA ALA A 27 17.67 12.76 4.38
C ALA A 27 17.10 11.52 5.09
N ASP A 28 16.41 11.68 6.22
CA ASP A 28 15.91 10.56 7.06
C ASP A 28 15.07 9.55 6.24
N LEU A 29 14.26 10.05 5.29
CA LEU A 29 13.50 9.17 4.40
C LEU A 29 14.40 8.40 3.42
N GLN A 30 15.38 9.06 2.81
CA GLN A 30 16.31 8.41 1.89
C GLN A 30 17.13 7.34 2.61
N ASP A 31 17.57 7.61 3.83
CA ASP A 31 18.31 6.66 4.66
C ASP A 31 17.44 5.45 5.02
N PHE A 32 16.22 5.70 5.50
CA PHE A 32 15.24 4.65 5.76
C PHE A 32 14.97 3.78 4.53
N LEU A 33 14.73 4.38 3.37
CA LEU A 33 14.45 3.63 2.14
C LEU A 33 15.66 2.82 1.67
N SER A 34 16.87 3.34 1.87
CA SER A 34 18.11 2.61 1.57
C SER A 34 18.28 1.41 2.49
N ASP A 35 17.95 1.55 3.78
CA ASP A 35 17.96 0.46 4.75
C ASP A 35 16.90 -0.60 4.44
N TYR A 36 15.70 -0.14 4.10
CA TYR A 36 14.61 -1.00 3.66
C TYR A 36 15.01 -1.82 2.44
N ALA A 37 15.54 -1.19 1.39
CA ALA A 37 15.98 -1.89 0.18
C ALA A 37 17.09 -2.92 0.45
N ARG A 38 18.05 -2.60 1.33
CA ARG A 38 19.06 -3.55 1.78
C ARG A 38 18.45 -4.75 2.51
N SER A 39 17.43 -4.53 3.33
CA SER A 39 16.71 -5.62 4.03
C SER A 39 15.93 -6.55 3.10
N GLN A 40 15.62 -6.06 1.89
CA GLN A 40 14.91 -6.81 0.84
C GLN A 40 15.86 -7.42 -0.20
N ASP A 41 17.18 -7.38 0.04
CA ASP A 41 18.22 -7.85 -0.90
C ASP A 41 18.11 -7.21 -2.31
N LEU A 42 17.67 -5.95 -2.39
CA LEU A 42 17.57 -5.24 -3.67
C LEU A 42 18.94 -4.76 -4.12
N ALA A 43 19.27 -5.05 -5.39
CA ALA A 43 20.56 -4.72 -5.97
C ALA A 43 20.72 -3.22 -6.36
N ASN A 44 19.62 -2.53 -6.59
CA ASN A 44 19.62 -1.15 -7.06
C ASN A 44 19.41 -0.17 -5.89
N PRO A 45 20.09 0.98 -5.90
CA PRO A 45 19.87 2.01 -4.89
C PRO A 45 18.48 2.64 -5.04
N VAL A 46 17.80 2.85 -3.91
CA VAL A 46 16.57 3.65 -3.90
C VAL A 46 16.92 5.11 -4.13
N THR A 47 16.17 5.79 -4.98
CA THR A 47 16.35 7.22 -5.25
C THR A 47 15.02 7.95 -5.13
N ILE A 48 14.97 9.02 -4.33
CA ILE A 48 13.79 9.91 -4.30
C ILE A 48 13.59 10.56 -5.68
N ASP A 49 12.35 10.51 -6.14
CA ASP A 49 11.90 11.05 -7.42
C ASP A 49 11.11 12.34 -7.19
N THR A 50 11.61 13.45 -7.75
CA THR A 50 11.04 14.80 -7.57
C THR A 50 10.52 15.41 -8.87
N HIS A 51 10.31 14.59 -9.92
CA HIS A 51 9.79 15.12 -11.18
C HIS A 51 8.41 15.77 -10.99
N ALA A 52 8.23 16.97 -11.56
CA ALA A 52 7.02 17.77 -11.40
C ALA A 52 5.74 17.08 -11.90
N GLU A 53 5.87 16.10 -12.81
CA GLU A 53 4.75 15.31 -13.29
C GLU A 53 4.07 14.52 -12.17
N TRP A 54 4.83 14.03 -11.19
CA TRP A 54 4.29 13.27 -10.06
C TRP A 54 3.45 14.16 -9.15
N GLN A 55 3.90 15.39 -8.90
CA GLN A 55 3.12 16.37 -8.15
C GLN A 55 1.79 16.70 -8.86
N ALA A 56 1.83 16.90 -10.18
CA ALA A 56 0.64 17.17 -10.97
C ALA A 56 -0.34 15.99 -10.97
N MET A 57 0.18 14.75 -11.08
CA MET A 57 -0.64 13.53 -11.06
C MET A 57 -1.22 13.26 -9.67
N LEU A 58 -0.44 13.49 -8.61
CA LEU A 58 -0.90 13.39 -7.23
C LEU A 58 -2.03 14.39 -6.96
N ALA A 59 -1.88 15.65 -7.37
CA ALA A 59 -2.93 16.65 -7.23
C ALA A 59 -4.23 16.23 -7.92
N GLN A 60 -4.15 15.66 -9.13
CA GLN A 60 -5.31 15.12 -9.84
C GLN A 60 -5.90 13.88 -9.16
N ALA A 61 -5.08 13.02 -8.57
CA ALA A 61 -5.52 11.84 -7.86
C ALA A 61 -6.29 12.22 -6.58
N LEU A 62 -5.76 13.16 -5.79
CA LEU A 62 -6.36 13.64 -4.55
C LEU A 62 -7.63 14.46 -4.76
N ALA A 63 -7.72 15.24 -5.86
CA ALA A 63 -8.86 16.12 -6.12
C ALA A 63 -10.21 15.39 -6.29
N SER A 64 -10.20 14.08 -6.60
CA SER A 64 -11.42 13.27 -6.71
C SER A 64 -11.83 12.57 -5.42
N LEU A 65 -11.02 12.67 -4.36
CA LEU A 65 -11.30 11.98 -3.11
C LEU A 65 -12.36 12.72 -2.28
N PRO A 66 -13.17 11.98 -1.49
CA PRO A 66 -14.12 12.61 -0.57
C PRO A 66 -13.42 13.51 0.47
N ASP A 67 -14.04 14.65 0.80
CA ASP A 67 -13.53 15.60 1.79
C ASP A 67 -13.28 14.95 3.17
N SER A 68 -14.10 13.98 3.54
CA SER A 68 -13.95 13.23 4.80
C SER A 68 -12.63 12.46 4.85
N LEU A 69 -12.25 11.83 3.75
CA LEU A 69 -10.97 11.13 3.61
C LEU A 69 -9.82 12.13 3.58
N LEU A 70 -9.91 13.18 2.75
CA LEU A 70 -8.88 14.22 2.66
C LEU A 70 -8.60 14.89 4.00
N ASN A 71 -9.63 15.11 4.83
CA ASN A 71 -9.47 15.69 6.16
C ASN A 71 -8.74 14.74 7.13
N ILE A 72 -8.93 13.43 7.03
CA ILE A 72 -8.16 12.46 7.82
C ILE A 72 -6.71 12.47 7.35
N LEU A 73 -6.48 12.30 6.04
CA LEU A 73 -5.15 12.25 5.45
C LEU A 73 -4.34 13.52 5.70
N SER A 74 -4.96 14.69 5.57
CA SER A 74 -4.28 15.97 5.80
C SER A 74 -3.80 16.13 7.24
N LYS A 75 -4.40 15.42 8.20
CA LYS A 75 -4.05 15.43 9.63
C LYS A 75 -3.07 14.34 10.04
N SER A 76 -2.96 13.26 9.27
CA SER A 76 -2.14 12.11 9.61
C SER A 76 -0.91 11.96 8.71
N VAL A 77 -0.98 12.35 7.44
CA VAL A 77 0.10 12.15 6.46
C VAL A 77 1.01 13.37 6.39
N LEU A 78 2.27 13.21 6.76
CA LEU A 78 3.33 14.24 6.70
C LEU A 78 3.77 14.53 5.27
N GLY A 79 3.73 13.53 4.38
CA GLY A 79 4.04 13.70 2.97
C GLY A 79 3.77 12.45 2.14
N ILE A 80 3.60 12.67 0.84
CA ILE A 80 3.43 11.64 -0.17
C ILE A 80 4.58 11.81 -1.16
N PHE A 81 5.51 10.87 -1.14
CA PHE A 81 6.77 10.95 -1.87
C PHE A 81 6.81 9.92 -2.99
N PHE A 82 7.61 10.20 -4.00
CA PHE A 82 7.90 9.24 -5.06
C PHE A 82 9.36 8.83 -4.92
N ALA A 83 9.64 7.56 -5.19
CA ALA A 83 10.98 7.01 -5.19
C ALA A 83 11.08 5.95 -6.28
N ARG A 84 12.29 5.52 -6.59
CA ARG A 84 12.56 4.46 -7.56
C ARG A 84 13.23 3.29 -6.91
N GLY A 85 12.81 2.08 -7.25
CA GLY A 85 13.48 0.84 -6.86
C GLY A 85 13.27 0.44 -5.40
N ILE A 86 12.10 0.74 -4.82
CA ILE A 86 11.79 0.33 -3.44
C ILE A 86 11.46 -1.17 -3.34
N GLY A 87 11.27 -1.87 -4.47
CA GLY A 87 10.98 -3.31 -4.49
C GLY A 87 9.54 -3.68 -4.12
N ALA A 88 8.65 -2.69 -4.10
CA ALA A 88 7.21 -2.79 -3.97
C ALA A 88 6.56 -1.71 -4.85
N SER A 89 5.24 -1.69 -5.01
CA SER A 89 4.59 -0.55 -5.68
C SER A 89 4.49 0.68 -4.80
N GLY A 90 4.36 0.49 -3.48
CA GLY A 90 4.26 1.56 -2.50
C GLY A 90 4.61 1.05 -1.10
N LEU A 91 4.74 1.99 -0.16
CA LEU A 91 4.86 1.71 1.26
C LEU A 91 4.30 2.87 2.07
N THR A 92 3.72 2.54 3.22
CA THR A 92 3.29 3.50 4.23
C THR A 92 3.98 3.18 5.54
N ASP A 93 4.58 4.19 6.17
CA ASP A 93 5.23 3.99 7.47
C ASP A 93 5.06 5.21 8.39
N MET A 94 5.20 4.98 9.68
CA MET A 94 5.14 6.00 10.72
C MET A 94 6.47 6.74 10.85
N VAL A 95 6.39 8.03 11.18
CA VAL A 95 7.53 8.86 11.54
C VAL A 95 7.49 9.15 13.03
N ALA A 96 8.57 8.84 13.72
CA ALA A 96 8.72 9.08 15.16
C ALA A 96 9.98 9.89 15.47
N LEU A 97 9.97 10.59 16.59
CA LEU A 97 11.19 11.20 17.13
C LEU A 97 12.25 10.13 17.41
N GLY A 98 13.53 10.50 17.35
CA GLY A 98 14.67 9.58 17.45
C GLY A 98 14.76 8.73 18.74
N ASP A 99 14.01 9.08 19.78
CA ASP A 99 13.86 8.28 21.01
C ASP A 99 12.68 7.29 20.95
N GLY A 100 11.96 7.25 19.84
CA GLY A 100 10.76 6.42 19.62
C GLY A 100 9.55 6.83 20.45
N SER A 101 9.62 7.95 21.19
CA SER A 101 8.61 8.31 22.20
C SER A 101 7.30 8.82 21.61
N THR A 102 7.35 9.40 20.41
CA THR A 102 6.23 10.15 19.83
C THR A 102 6.14 9.91 18.33
N ASN A 103 5.04 9.29 17.88
CA ASN A 103 4.63 9.28 16.48
C ASN A 103 4.11 10.67 16.11
N ILE A 104 4.62 11.25 15.03
CA ILE A 104 4.22 12.57 14.54
C ILE A 104 3.42 12.51 13.23
N GLY A 105 3.26 11.33 12.64
CA GLY A 105 2.43 11.09 11.45
C GLY A 105 2.97 9.98 10.57
N PHE A 106 2.42 9.88 9.36
CA PHE A 106 2.75 8.86 8.37
C PHE A 106 3.42 9.48 7.15
N VAL A 107 4.25 8.72 6.48
CA VAL A 107 4.66 9.00 5.11
C VAL A 107 4.11 7.91 4.21
N VAL A 108 3.76 8.31 2.99
CA VAL A 108 3.44 7.39 1.91
C VAL A 108 4.54 7.55 0.86
N VAL A 109 5.13 6.45 0.42
CA VAL A 109 6.11 6.44 -0.67
C VAL A 109 5.59 5.55 -1.78
N ILE A 110 5.65 6.05 -3.00
CA ILE A 110 5.18 5.38 -4.20
C ILE A 110 6.37 5.09 -5.11
N ASP A 111 6.51 3.86 -5.59
CA ASP A 111 7.53 3.51 -6.57
C ASP A 111 7.13 4.06 -7.95
N SER A 112 7.86 5.05 -8.45
CA SER A 112 7.61 5.59 -9.78
C SER A 112 7.96 4.59 -10.89
N ASP A 113 8.84 3.61 -10.64
CA ASP A 113 9.11 2.54 -11.60
C ASP A 113 7.91 1.60 -11.74
N ALA A 114 7.03 1.51 -10.75
CA ALA A 114 5.77 0.77 -10.88
C ALA A 114 4.85 1.37 -11.95
N PHE A 115 5.05 2.63 -12.38
CA PHE A 115 4.22 3.28 -13.40
C PHE A 115 4.85 3.29 -14.80
N GLN A 116 5.87 2.48 -15.05
CA GLN A 116 6.40 2.26 -16.40
C GLN A 116 5.35 1.65 -17.37
N HIS A 117 4.24 1.14 -16.84
CA HIS A 117 3.11 0.63 -17.60
C HIS A 117 2.24 1.76 -18.19
N ALA A 118 1.75 1.54 -19.42
CA ALA A 118 1.01 2.53 -20.18
C ALA A 118 -0.41 2.83 -19.65
N SER A 119 -1.02 1.90 -18.90
CA SER A 119 -2.42 2.01 -18.47
C SER A 119 -2.63 1.39 -17.08
N ALA A 120 -3.79 1.65 -16.48
CA ALA A 120 -4.13 1.14 -15.16
C ALA A 120 -4.35 -0.36 -15.16
N ASN A 121 -5.03 -0.88 -16.17
CA ASN A 121 -5.26 -2.31 -16.33
C ASN A 121 -3.95 -3.05 -16.61
N HIS A 122 -3.04 -2.45 -17.40
CA HIS A 122 -1.73 -3.05 -17.63
C HIS A 122 -0.89 -3.10 -16.35
N TRP A 123 -0.90 -2.03 -15.56
CA TRP A 123 -0.27 -2.01 -14.23
C TRP A 123 -0.86 -3.08 -13.31
N ALA A 124 -2.19 -3.16 -13.20
CA ALA A 124 -2.86 -4.13 -12.33
C ALA A 124 -2.56 -5.57 -12.76
N SER A 125 -2.54 -5.83 -14.08
CA SER A 125 -2.20 -7.14 -14.64
C SER A 125 -0.75 -7.50 -14.35
N TRP A 126 0.19 -6.56 -14.47
CA TRP A 126 1.59 -6.76 -14.11
C TRP A 126 1.76 -7.08 -12.61
N LYS A 127 1.11 -6.32 -11.72
CA LYS A 127 1.10 -6.58 -10.27
C LYS A 127 0.63 -8.01 -10.01
N GLU A 128 -0.53 -8.39 -10.56
CA GLU A 128 -1.14 -9.70 -10.32
C GLU A 128 -0.31 -10.85 -10.90
N GLN A 129 0.27 -10.66 -12.09
CA GLN A 129 1.16 -11.64 -12.70
C GLN A 129 2.43 -11.89 -11.86
N SER A 130 2.88 -10.91 -11.06
CA SER A 130 4.06 -11.09 -10.21
C SER A 130 3.90 -12.20 -9.16
N ALA A 131 2.65 -12.58 -8.84
CA ALA A 131 2.36 -13.68 -7.93
C ALA A 131 2.58 -15.08 -8.54
N PHE A 132 2.81 -15.16 -9.86
CA PHE A 132 2.85 -16.41 -10.60
C PHE A 132 4.11 -16.57 -11.45
N ALA A 133 4.67 -17.77 -11.45
CA ALA A 133 5.65 -18.17 -12.46
C ALA A 133 4.93 -18.29 -13.81
N ALA A 134 5.43 -17.57 -14.82
CA ALA A 134 4.81 -17.45 -16.13
C ALA A 134 4.61 -18.83 -16.80
N HIS A 135 3.49 -18.98 -17.53
CA HIS A 135 3.18 -20.16 -18.32
C HIS A 135 2.74 -19.74 -19.73
N PRO A 136 3.28 -20.32 -20.81
CA PRO A 136 2.95 -19.90 -22.19
C PRO A 136 1.46 -20.00 -22.57
N GLY A 137 0.69 -20.87 -21.90
CA GLY A 137 -0.73 -21.07 -22.16
C GLY A 137 -1.68 -20.33 -21.22
N VAL A 138 -1.17 -19.48 -20.31
CA VAL A 138 -2.03 -18.72 -19.37
C VAL A 138 -1.60 -17.26 -19.34
N GLN A 139 -2.60 -16.38 -19.45
CA GLN A 139 -2.47 -14.95 -19.26
C GLN A 139 -3.41 -14.51 -18.14
N ILE A 140 -2.92 -13.63 -17.26
CA ILE A 140 -3.69 -13.06 -16.15
C ILE A 140 -3.89 -11.59 -16.47
N ASP A 141 -5.12 -11.19 -16.75
CA ASP A 141 -5.50 -9.82 -17.04
C ASP A 141 -6.42 -9.28 -15.94
N VAL A 142 -6.05 -8.16 -15.35
CA VAL A 142 -6.81 -7.47 -14.31
C VAL A 142 -7.35 -6.16 -14.83
N LYS A 143 -8.63 -5.90 -14.53
CA LYS A 143 -9.31 -4.66 -14.88
C LYS A 143 -9.68 -3.88 -13.63
N ILE A 144 -9.07 -2.72 -13.46
CA ILE A 144 -9.39 -1.76 -12.38
C ILE A 144 -9.95 -0.45 -12.93
N ALA A 145 -9.98 -0.28 -14.26
CA ALA A 145 -10.56 0.87 -14.92
C ALA A 145 -11.27 0.47 -16.23
N ASP A 146 -12.39 1.12 -16.51
CA ASP A 146 -13.05 1.03 -17.81
C ASP A 146 -12.15 1.61 -18.93
N PRO A 147 -12.31 1.19 -20.20
CA PRO A 147 -11.47 1.66 -21.30
C PRO A 147 -11.37 3.19 -21.44
N ALA A 148 -12.43 3.93 -21.10
CA ALA A 148 -12.43 5.39 -21.13
C ALA A 148 -11.51 6.04 -20.07
N ASN A 149 -11.22 5.30 -19.00
CA ASN A 149 -10.46 5.74 -17.83
C ASN A 149 -9.19 4.89 -17.62
N ASP A 150 -8.79 4.07 -18.60
CA ASP A 150 -7.63 3.19 -18.46
C ASP A 150 -6.32 3.98 -18.67
N GLN A 151 -5.98 4.81 -17.69
CA GLN A 151 -4.81 5.68 -17.72
C GLN A 151 -3.99 5.49 -16.44
N ARG A 152 -2.71 5.87 -16.49
CA ARG A 152 -1.79 5.79 -15.34
C ARG A 152 -2.35 6.42 -14.05
N LEU A 153 -3.16 7.49 -14.17
CA LEU A 153 -3.81 8.16 -13.04
C LEU A 153 -4.67 7.19 -12.21
N GLN A 154 -5.36 6.24 -12.83
CA GLN A 154 -6.24 5.29 -12.15
C GLN A 154 -5.44 4.23 -11.40
N ALA A 155 -4.29 3.79 -11.93
CA ALA A 155 -3.35 2.96 -11.16
C ALA A 155 -2.79 3.72 -9.95
N LEU A 156 -2.41 4.99 -10.13
CA LEU A 156 -1.93 5.81 -9.02
C LEU A 156 -3.02 5.96 -7.94
N ARG A 157 -4.27 6.19 -8.35
CA ARG A 157 -5.39 6.26 -7.42
C ARG A 157 -5.60 4.96 -6.66
N PHE A 158 -5.61 3.82 -7.35
CA PHE A 158 -5.75 2.52 -6.70
C PHE A 158 -4.65 2.32 -5.65
N LEU A 159 -3.40 2.57 -6.04
CA LEU A 159 -2.27 2.41 -5.15
C LEU A 159 -2.31 3.39 -3.97
N LEU A 160 -2.65 4.65 -4.19
CA LEU A 160 -2.81 5.63 -3.11
C LEU A 160 -3.93 5.22 -2.15
N LEU A 161 -5.06 4.73 -2.66
CA LEU A 161 -6.14 4.23 -1.80
C LEU A 161 -5.66 3.06 -0.95
N HIS A 162 -4.92 2.12 -1.53
CA HIS A 162 -4.31 1.01 -0.79
C HIS A 162 -3.45 1.53 0.37
N GLU A 163 -2.50 2.42 0.09
CA GLU A 163 -1.63 3.02 1.11
C GLU A 163 -2.42 3.82 2.16
N PHE A 164 -3.44 4.56 1.76
CA PHE A 164 -4.35 5.25 2.67
C PHE A 164 -5.15 4.28 3.53
N GLY A 165 -5.43 3.07 3.03
CA GLY A 165 -6.00 1.98 3.81
C GLY A 165 -5.14 1.64 5.02
N HIS A 166 -3.82 1.57 4.89
CA HIS A 166 -2.92 1.36 6.05
C HIS A 166 -2.99 2.53 7.05
N VAL A 167 -3.02 3.77 6.56
CA VAL A 167 -3.18 4.96 7.42
C VAL A 167 -4.51 4.88 8.17
N LEU A 168 -5.61 4.56 7.49
CA LEU A 168 -6.94 4.45 8.09
C LEU A 168 -7.04 3.29 9.08
N ALA A 169 -6.46 2.12 8.76
CA ALA A 169 -6.41 0.98 9.67
C ALA A 169 -5.72 1.33 10.99
N THR A 170 -4.69 2.18 10.94
CA THR A 170 -3.95 2.64 12.12
C THR A 170 -4.65 3.78 12.84
N MET A 171 -5.30 4.69 12.09
CA MET A 171 -5.98 5.89 12.63
C MET A 171 -7.43 5.63 13.04
N THR A 172 -7.95 4.42 12.89
CA THR A 172 -9.31 4.06 13.29
C THR A 172 -9.34 2.75 14.08
N ASP A 173 -10.50 2.43 14.67
CA ASP A 173 -10.75 1.13 15.32
C ASP A 173 -11.17 0.02 14.33
N ILE A 174 -11.05 0.26 13.02
CA ILE A 174 -11.47 -0.70 12.00
C ILE A 174 -10.65 -1.99 12.08
N CYS A 175 -9.37 -1.89 12.44
CA CYS A 175 -8.50 -3.04 12.71
C CYS A 175 -8.16 -3.14 14.23
N PRO A 176 -7.86 -4.33 14.78
CA PRO A 176 -7.60 -4.50 16.21
C PRO A 176 -6.40 -3.67 16.69
N LYS A 177 -6.59 -3.02 17.84
CA LYS A 177 -5.66 -2.06 18.49
C LYS A 177 -4.44 -2.64 19.19
N GLU A 178 -4.11 -3.93 19.08
CA GLU A 178 -2.88 -4.45 19.72
C GLU A 178 -1.58 -3.86 19.16
N TRP A 179 -1.65 -2.78 18.37
CA TRP A 179 -0.58 -1.82 18.09
C TRP A 179 -1.05 -0.42 18.57
N THR A 180 -0.47 0.03 19.69
CA THR A 180 -0.90 1.06 20.67
C THR A 180 -1.33 2.46 20.16
N PHE A 181 -2.63 2.80 20.15
CA PHE A 181 -3.18 4.18 20.37
C PHE A 181 -4.70 4.13 20.70
N PRO A 182 -5.29 5.08 21.47
CA PRO A 182 -6.73 5.16 21.71
C PRO A 182 -7.47 6.05 20.68
N LEU A 183 -8.32 5.42 19.87
CA LEU A 183 -9.17 6.04 18.84
C LEU A 183 -10.67 5.79 19.09
N PRO A 184 -11.61 6.52 18.44
CA PRO A 184 -13.05 6.32 18.61
C PRO A 184 -13.53 4.97 18.05
N LYS A 185 -14.30 4.23 18.87
CA LYS A 185 -14.83 2.88 18.58
C LYS A 185 -15.81 2.89 17.40
N LEU A 186 -15.39 2.42 16.23
CA LEU A 186 -16.33 1.93 15.22
C LEU A 186 -16.77 0.50 15.58
N ALA A 187 -18.06 0.23 15.47
CA ALA A 187 -18.66 -1.04 15.88
C ALA A 187 -18.27 -2.17 14.92
N GLY A 188 -17.25 -2.96 15.30
CA GLY A 188 -16.86 -4.20 14.62
C GLY A 188 -15.54 -4.06 13.86
N HIS A 189 -14.53 -4.85 14.26
CA HIS A 189 -13.26 -4.89 13.56
C HIS A 189 -13.44 -5.62 12.21
N PHE A 190 -13.14 -4.94 11.10
CA PHE A 190 -13.17 -5.48 9.74
C PHE A 190 -12.43 -6.83 9.65
N SER A 191 -11.29 -6.94 10.36
CA SER A 191 -10.49 -8.16 10.40
C SER A 191 -11.24 -9.40 10.90
N LYS A 192 -12.36 -9.27 11.62
CA LYS A 192 -13.17 -10.43 12.07
C LYS A 192 -13.77 -11.22 10.93
N LEU A 193 -13.89 -10.64 9.74
CA LEU A 193 -14.40 -11.33 8.55
C LEU A 193 -13.43 -12.41 8.08
N SER A 194 -12.14 -12.07 8.03
CA SER A 194 -11.09 -12.89 7.40
C SER A 194 -10.13 -13.54 8.40
N TRP A 195 -9.93 -12.91 9.56
CA TRP A 195 -8.87 -13.21 10.52
C TRP A 195 -9.42 -13.53 11.91
N LYS A 196 -8.68 -14.37 12.64
CA LYS A 196 -8.91 -14.57 14.07
C LYS A 196 -8.46 -13.30 14.81
N THR A 197 -9.27 -12.88 15.78
CA THR A 197 -9.01 -11.67 16.60
C THR A 197 -8.44 -11.99 17.98
N THR A 198 -8.04 -13.25 18.20
CA THR A 198 -7.46 -13.74 19.45
C THR A 198 -6.32 -14.71 19.14
N GLY A 199 -5.17 -14.55 19.81
CA GLY A 199 -3.97 -15.38 19.58
C GLY A 199 -3.14 -14.88 18.39
N ASP A 200 -2.41 -15.79 17.75
CA ASP A 200 -1.63 -15.48 16.54
C ASP A 200 -2.57 -14.99 15.44
N LYS A 201 -2.12 -14.02 14.61
CA LYS A 201 -2.87 -13.38 13.49
C LYS A 201 -3.23 -14.37 12.37
N LEU A 202 -3.90 -15.46 12.73
CA LEU A 202 -4.20 -16.58 11.86
C LEU A 202 -5.47 -16.26 11.09
N ILE A 203 -5.44 -16.63 9.82
CA ILE A 203 -6.62 -16.68 8.98
C ILE A 203 -7.70 -17.58 9.61
N ARG A 204 -8.97 -17.21 9.42
CA ARG A 204 -10.08 -18.06 9.83
C ARG A 204 -10.12 -19.30 8.92
N PRO A 205 -10.40 -20.51 9.45
CA PRO A 205 -10.35 -21.74 8.64
C PRO A 205 -11.20 -21.68 7.37
N GLU A 206 -12.38 -21.07 7.44
CA GLU A 206 -13.32 -20.90 6.32
C GLU A 206 -12.86 -19.88 5.27
N GLN A 207 -11.83 -19.10 5.57
CA GLN A 207 -11.24 -18.08 4.68
C GLN A 207 -9.94 -18.58 4.06
N ASN A 208 -9.41 -19.72 4.52
CA ASN A 208 -8.19 -20.29 3.99
C ASN A 208 -8.47 -21.11 2.74
N PHE A 209 -7.48 -21.19 1.85
CA PHE A 209 -7.58 -21.95 0.60
C PHE A 209 -6.22 -22.57 0.22
N PRO A 210 -6.21 -23.61 -0.63
CA PRO A 210 -4.98 -24.27 -1.05
C PRO A 210 -3.96 -23.28 -1.62
N HIS A 211 -2.69 -23.42 -1.21
CA HIS A 211 -1.55 -22.63 -1.68
C HIS A 211 -1.55 -21.15 -1.29
N ARG A 212 -2.48 -20.68 -0.45
CA ARG A 212 -2.49 -19.28 0.03
C ARG A 212 -1.16 -18.88 0.66
N GLU A 213 -0.56 -19.76 1.45
CA GLU A 213 0.74 -19.53 2.12
C GLU A 213 1.92 -19.38 1.16
N LYS A 214 1.74 -19.74 -0.13
CA LYS A 214 2.76 -19.64 -1.17
C LYS A 214 2.59 -18.40 -2.05
N ILE A 215 1.52 -17.62 -1.83
CA ILE A 215 1.30 -16.36 -2.54
C ILE A 215 2.38 -15.38 -2.10
N SER A 216 3.10 -14.84 -3.08
CA SER A 216 4.08 -13.79 -2.85
C SER A 216 4.10 -12.91 -4.07
N PHE A 217 3.94 -11.61 -3.87
CA PHE A 217 4.04 -10.60 -4.93
C PHE A 217 5.45 -10.00 -4.96
N TYR A 218 5.84 -9.45 -6.12
CA TYR A 218 7.12 -8.75 -6.36
C TYR A 218 8.40 -9.54 -6.07
N ARG A 219 8.29 -10.84 -5.76
CA ARG A 219 9.39 -11.75 -5.44
C ARG A 219 9.33 -12.96 -6.37
N GLN A 220 10.28 -13.89 -6.21
CA GLN A 220 10.26 -15.15 -6.94
C GLN A 220 8.96 -15.93 -6.64
N PRO A 221 8.08 -16.12 -7.62
CA PRO A 221 6.79 -16.75 -7.37
C PRO A 221 6.94 -18.26 -7.18
N ALA A 222 6.25 -18.80 -6.17
CA ALA A 222 6.23 -20.23 -5.87
C ALA A 222 5.08 -20.98 -6.57
N ILE A 223 4.13 -20.24 -7.15
CA ILE A 223 2.91 -20.75 -7.77
C ILE A 223 3.03 -20.65 -9.28
N HIS A 224 2.66 -21.69 -10.01
CA HIS A 224 2.68 -21.68 -11.47
C HIS A 224 1.39 -21.04 -12.02
N ALA A 225 1.47 -20.21 -13.07
CA ALA A 225 0.30 -19.56 -13.66
C ALA A 225 -0.77 -20.56 -14.17
N SER A 226 -0.38 -21.81 -14.47
CA SER A 226 -1.34 -22.88 -14.79
C SER A 226 -2.31 -23.23 -13.66
N GLN A 227 -1.98 -22.87 -12.41
CA GLN A 227 -2.83 -23.05 -11.23
C GLN A 227 -3.77 -21.85 -10.98
N ALA A 228 -3.62 -20.75 -11.74
CA ALA A 228 -4.34 -19.51 -11.49
C ALA A 228 -5.86 -19.71 -11.47
N ILE A 229 -6.42 -20.50 -12.41
CA ILE A 229 -7.87 -20.74 -12.48
C ILE A 229 -8.40 -21.38 -11.19
N ASP A 230 -7.71 -22.39 -10.66
CA ASP A 230 -8.16 -23.08 -9.44
C ASP A 230 -7.99 -22.18 -8.21
N ILE A 231 -6.88 -21.43 -8.14
CA ILE A 231 -6.63 -20.46 -7.07
C ILE A 231 -7.70 -19.36 -7.04
N TYR A 232 -8.03 -18.75 -8.18
CA TYR A 232 -9.09 -17.74 -8.22
C TYR A 232 -10.46 -18.33 -7.92
N ARG A 233 -10.73 -19.58 -8.35
CA ARG A 233 -11.97 -20.26 -7.99
C ARG A 233 -12.08 -20.43 -6.48
N ASP A 234 -11.00 -20.79 -5.80
CA ASP A 234 -11.00 -20.92 -4.34
C ASP A 234 -11.05 -19.55 -3.65
N LEU A 235 -10.35 -18.53 -4.16
CA LEU A 235 -10.44 -17.15 -3.66
C LEU A 235 -11.89 -16.64 -3.64
N THR A 236 -12.70 -16.95 -4.68
CA THR A 236 -14.11 -16.53 -4.74
C THR A 236 -15.00 -17.06 -3.62
N ARG A 237 -14.52 -18.04 -2.85
CA ARG A 237 -15.23 -18.63 -1.69
C ARG A 237 -14.85 -17.95 -0.37
N THR A 238 -13.94 -16.99 -0.41
CA THR A 238 -13.43 -16.25 0.75
C THR A 238 -13.99 -14.83 0.79
N ALA A 239 -13.67 -14.10 1.86
CA ALA A 239 -13.97 -12.69 2.02
C ALA A 239 -12.91 -11.76 1.38
N PHE A 240 -11.80 -12.31 0.85
CA PHE A 240 -10.73 -11.50 0.26
C PHE A 240 -11.10 -11.08 -1.17
N PRO A 241 -11.01 -9.77 -1.52
CA PRO A 241 -11.32 -9.29 -2.86
C PRO A 241 -10.21 -9.60 -3.88
N THR A 242 -8.97 -9.77 -3.42
CA THR A 242 -7.78 -9.99 -4.25
C THR A 242 -6.87 -11.05 -3.61
N LEU A 243 -5.96 -11.64 -4.40
CA LEU A 243 -4.94 -12.54 -3.83
C LEU A 243 -4.01 -11.79 -2.88
N TYR A 244 -3.71 -10.52 -3.19
CA TYR A 244 -2.89 -9.66 -2.34
C TYR A 244 -3.50 -9.47 -0.95
N ALA A 245 -4.82 -9.24 -0.87
CA ALA A 245 -5.55 -9.11 0.39
C ALA A 245 -5.45 -10.35 1.30
N SER A 246 -5.21 -11.53 0.72
CA SER A 246 -5.10 -12.79 1.45
C SER A 246 -3.74 -13.04 2.12
N MET A 247 -2.74 -12.18 1.87
CA MET A 247 -1.38 -12.36 2.36
C MET A 247 -1.29 -12.16 3.87
N ASP A 248 -1.82 -11.04 4.38
CA ASP A 248 -1.90 -10.73 5.81
C ASP A 248 -3.04 -9.74 6.13
N VAL A 249 -3.24 -9.49 7.43
CA VAL A 249 -4.36 -8.67 7.93
C VAL A 249 -4.21 -7.17 7.63
N GLN A 250 -3.00 -6.68 7.43
CA GLN A 250 -2.75 -5.28 7.08
C GLN A 250 -3.06 -5.04 5.61
N GLU A 251 -2.71 -5.99 4.74
CA GLU A 251 -3.04 -5.94 3.31
C GLU A 251 -4.53 -6.13 3.04
N ASP A 252 -5.22 -6.97 3.81
CA ASP A 252 -6.65 -7.25 3.65
C ASP A 252 -7.50 -5.97 3.65
N PHE A 253 -7.36 -5.14 4.70
CA PHE A 253 -8.13 -3.90 4.77
C PHE A 253 -7.72 -2.89 3.69
N ALA A 254 -6.43 -2.76 3.41
CA ALA A 254 -5.91 -1.82 2.42
C ALA A 254 -6.43 -2.13 1.01
N GLU A 255 -6.38 -3.40 0.61
CA GLU A 255 -6.94 -3.87 -0.65
C GLU A 255 -8.46 -3.75 -0.70
N CYS A 256 -9.19 -4.11 0.37
CA CYS A 256 -10.63 -3.91 0.43
C CYS A 256 -11.03 -2.44 0.29
N PHE A 257 -10.28 -1.53 0.90
CA PHE A 257 -10.53 -0.11 0.77
C PHE A 257 -10.22 0.43 -0.63
N ALA A 258 -9.17 -0.08 -1.29
CA ALA A 258 -8.82 0.32 -2.66
C ALA A 258 -9.77 -0.23 -3.73
N THR A 259 -10.42 -1.36 -3.46
CA THR A 259 -11.30 -2.08 -4.41
C THR A 259 -12.78 -1.72 -4.29
N TYR A 260 -13.20 -1.02 -3.23
CA TYR A 260 -14.59 -0.60 -2.96
C TYR A 260 -14.97 0.69 -3.71
#